data_AF-A0A9E0BJB1-F1
#
_entry.id   AF-A0A9E0BJB1-F1
#
_cell.length_a   1.000
_cell.length_b   1.000
_cell.length_c   1.000
_cell.angle_alpha   90.00
_cell.angle_beta   90.00
_cell.angle_gamma   90.00
#
_symmetry.space_group_name_H-M   'P 1'
#
loop_
_entity.id
_entity.type
_entity.pdbx_description
1 polymer ?
#
loop_
_entity_poly.entity_id
_entity_poly.type
_entity_poly.pdbx_seq_one_letter_code
_entity_poly.pdbx_strand_id
1 'polypeptide(L)'
;MTRLIDGLKPCGPVADPKAAERALTVVRAAAEEGGWTDLLETAWPALAPVFGASPYLTSLARRDLPRLRDLLLADPDARFADLLARTAALSDLSYEAAKVGLRKLKAEAHLLIALADLGGVWDLDAVTGALARFADAALITALTVAARSEVEAGRQTAVGEGAAGPVPGYFAIAMGKHGAYELNYS
;
A
#
# COMPACT_ATOMS: atom_id res chain seq x y z
N MET A 1 -11.22 -15.95 7.39
CA MET A 1 -10.74 -14.74 6.71
C MET A 1 -11.82 -13.70 6.87
N THR A 2 -11.50 -12.58 7.51
CA THR A 2 -12.44 -11.48 7.77
C THR A 2 -12.14 -10.41 6.75
N ARG A 3 -13.07 -10.15 5.82
CA ARG A 3 -12.83 -9.17 4.76
C ARG A 3 -12.77 -7.77 5.38
N LEU A 4 -11.98 -6.89 4.79
CA LEU A 4 -11.80 -5.53 5.28
C LEU A 4 -13.16 -4.83 5.48
N ILE A 5 -14.06 -4.94 4.49
CA ILE A 5 -15.39 -4.33 4.55
C ILE A 5 -16.22 -4.76 5.76
N ASP A 6 -16.05 -6.00 6.25
CA ASP A 6 -16.82 -6.53 7.37
C ASP A 6 -16.42 -5.86 8.70
N GLY A 7 -15.22 -5.23 8.76
CA GLY A 7 -14.70 -4.53 9.94
C GLY A 7 -14.75 -3.00 9.86
N LEU A 8 -14.99 -2.43 8.67
CA LEU A 8 -14.94 -0.97 8.48
C LEU A 8 -16.04 -0.24 9.26
N LYS A 9 -15.63 0.79 10.01
CA LYS A 9 -16.53 1.74 10.66
C LYS A 9 -16.27 3.15 10.15
N PRO A 10 -17.29 4.04 10.10
CA PRO A 10 -17.08 5.44 9.80
C PRO A 10 -16.13 6.09 10.82
N CYS A 11 -15.06 6.71 10.33
CA CYS A 11 -14.02 7.34 11.17
C CYS A 11 -14.44 8.69 11.78
N GLY A 12 -15.66 9.17 11.45
CA GLY A 12 -16.18 10.46 11.88
C GLY A 12 -17.16 11.06 10.87
N PRO A 13 -17.49 12.35 11.00
CA PRO A 13 -18.34 13.05 10.04
C PRO A 13 -17.63 13.27 8.70
N VAL A 14 -18.41 13.51 7.65
CA VAL A 14 -17.88 13.89 6.34
C VAL A 14 -17.49 15.37 6.36
N ALA A 15 -16.19 15.66 6.47
CA ALA A 15 -15.67 17.03 6.62
C ALA A 15 -15.91 17.92 5.38
N ASP A 16 -15.77 17.36 4.16
CA ASP A 16 -16.13 18.01 2.90
C ASP A 16 -17.12 17.12 2.11
N PRO A 17 -18.44 17.36 2.25
CA PRO A 17 -19.46 16.61 1.54
C PRO A 17 -19.32 16.70 0.01
N LYS A 18 -18.91 17.85 -0.53
CA LYS A 18 -18.75 18.02 -1.97
C LYS A 18 -17.58 17.20 -2.50
N ALA A 19 -16.50 17.06 -1.74
CA ALA A 19 -15.39 16.19 -2.09
C ALA A 19 -15.81 14.71 -2.06
N ALA A 20 -16.54 14.29 -1.04
CA ALA A 20 -17.08 12.94 -0.95
C ALA A 20 -18.05 12.63 -2.11
N GLU A 21 -18.96 13.55 -2.46
CA GLU A 21 -19.87 13.40 -3.60
C GLU A 21 -19.11 13.26 -4.93
N ARG A 22 -18.09 14.09 -5.18
CA ARG A 22 -17.25 13.96 -6.39
C ARG A 22 -16.55 12.60 -6.45
N ALA A 23 -16.07 12.09 -5.31
CA ALA A 23 -15.50 10.76 -5.24
C ALA A 23 -16.55 9.69 -5.53
N LEU A 24 -17.76 9.81 -4.94
CA LEU A 24 -18.86 8.86 -5.15
C LEU A 24 -19.23 8.74 -6.62
N THR A 25 -19.36 9.86 -7.34
CA THR A 25 -19.72 9.84 -8.77
C THR A 25 -18.75 8.98 -9.58
N VAL A 26 -17.44 9.14 -9.33
CA VAL A 26 -16.40 8.38 -10.05
C VAL A 26 -16.42 6.90 -9.63
N VAL A 27 -16.50 6.63 -8.33
CA VAL A 27 -16.44 5.26 -7.80
C VAL A 27 -17.71 4.48 -8.18
N ARG A 28 -18.88 5.13 -8.16
CA ARG A 28 -20.17 4.53 -8.55
C ARG A 28 -20.20 4.11 -10.01
N ALA A 29 -19.74 4.96 -10.92
CA ALA A 29 -19.65 4.60 -12.33
C ALA A 29 -18.80 3.33 -12.55
N ALA A 30 -17.65 3.22 -11.88
CA ALA A 30 -16.81 2.03 -11.94
C ALA A 30 -17.40 0.82 -11.19
N ALA A 31 -18.21 1.04 -10.17
CA ALA A 31 -18.93 -0.02 -9.47
C ALA A 31 -20.05 -0.61 -10.31
N GLU A 32 -20.77 0.23 -11.06
CA GLU A 32 -21.78 -0.19 -12.02
C GLU A 32 -21.15 -0.97 -13.16
N GLU A 33 -20.08 -0.46 -13.77
CA GLU A 33 -19.36 -1.15 -14.85
C GLU A 33 -18.74 -2.48 -14.37
N GLY A 34 -18.18 -2.50 -13.16
CA GLY A 34 -17.53 -3.67 -12.58
C GLY A 34 -18.45 -4.64 -11.86
N GLY A 35 -19.75 -4.35 -11.76
CA GLY A 35 -20.74 -5.20 -11.09
C GLY A 35 -20.55 -5.34 -9.58
N TRP A 36 -20.14 -4.27 -8.88
CA TRP A 36 -19.90 -4.28 -7.43
C TRP A 36 -20.60 -3.13 -6.68
N THR A 37 -21.73 -2.64 -7.21
CA THR A 37 -22.53 -1.56 -6.58
C THR A 37 -22.95 -1.90 -5.14
N ASP A 38 -23.39 -3.13 -4.87
CA ASP A 38 -23.80 -3.55 -3.52
C ASP A 38 -22.64 -3.45 -2.50
N LEU A 39 -21.43 -3.78 -2.95
CA LEU A 39 -20.22 -3.63 -2.15
C LEU A 39 -19.93 -2.17 -1.85
N LEU A 40 -20.05 -1.30 -2.86
CA LEU A 40 -19.87 0.14 -2.71
C LEU A 40 -20.89 0.71 -1.72
N GLU A 41 -22.17 0.36 -1.84
CA GLU A 41 -23.22 0.84 -0.95
C GLU A 41 -22.98 0.44 0.50
N THR A 42 -22.50 -0.79 0.71
CA THR A 42 -22.10 -1.30 2.03
C THR A 42 -20.89 -0.55 2.60
N ALA A 43 -19.87 -0.28 1.77
CA ALA A 43 -18.63 0.37 2.20
C ALA A 43 -18.74 1.90 2.31
N TRP A 44 -19.65 2.53 1.58
CA TRP A 44 -19.71 3.98 1.42
C TRP A 44 -19.81 4.76 2.73
N PRO A 45 -20.60 4.34 3.75
CA PRO A 45 -20.64 5.04 5.04
C PRO A 45 -19.25 5.18 5.69
N ALA A 46 -18.37 4.20 5.51
CA ALA A 46 -17.00 4.25 6.00
C ALA A 46 -16.04 5.01 5.05
N LEU A 47 -16.25 4.91 3.73
CA LEU A 47 -15.40 5.58 2.73
C LEU A 47 -15.66 7.08 2.61
N ALA A 48 -16.91 7.53 2.79
CA ALA A 48 -17.30 8.93 2.64
C ALA A 48 -16.50 9.90 3.54
N PRO A 49 -16.34 9.67 4.86
CA PRO A 49 -15.54 10.57 5.69
C PRO A 49 -14.05 10.54 5.30
N VAL A 50 -13.52 9.38 4.89
CA VAL A 50 -12.14 9.26 4.39
C VAL A 50 -11.93 10.11 3.14
N PHE A 51 -12.80 9.97 2.14
CA PHE A 51 -12.67 10.68 0.87
C PHE A 51 -13.03 12.16 0.96
N GLY A 52 -13.87 12.54 1.94
CA GLY A 52 -14.14 13.93 2.29
C GLY A 52 -12.97 14.60 3.01
N ALA A 53 -12.16 13.86 3.77
CA ALA A 53 -11.05 14.41 4.55
C ALA A 53 -9.69 14.34 3.84
N SER A 54 -9.48 13.39 2.94
CA SER A 54 -8.16 13.11 2.35
C SER A 54 -8.17 13.09 0.82
N PRO A 55 -7.78 14.21 0.17
CA PRO A 55 -7.57 14.26 -1.28
C PRO A 55 -6.53 13.24 -1.75
N TYR A 56 -5.54 12.93 -0.90
CA TYR A 56 -4.52 11.93 -1.17
C TYR A 56 -5.13 10.53 -1.32
N LEU A 57 -5.89 10.06 -0.33
CA LEU A 57 -6.50 8.72 -0.37
C LEU A 57 -7.55 8.61 -1.49
N THR A 58 -8.33 9.68 -1.70
CA THR A 58 -9.25 9.77 -2.85
C THR A 58 -8.48 9.60 -4.18
N SER A 59 -7.30 10.22 -4.31
CA SER A 59 -6.48 10.06 -5.51
C SER A 59 -5.93 8.64 -5.69
N LEU A 60 -5.57 7.95 -4.60
CA LEU A 60 -5.07 6.57 -4.66
C LEU A 60 -6.16 5.60 -5.11
N ALA A 61 -7.36 5.74 -4.55
CA ALA A 61 -8.53 4.95 -4.91
C ALA A 61 -8.92 5.17 -6.39
N ARG A 62 -8.99 6.43 -6.84
CA ARG A 62 -9.38 6.77 -8.22
C ARG A 62 -8.40 6.32 -9.28
N ARG A 63 -7.11 6.20 -8.95
CA ARG A 63 -6.08 5.73 -9.89
C ARG A 63 -6.26 4.26 -10.28
N ASP A 64 -6.92 3.48 -9.44
CA ASP A 64 -7.14 2.05 -9.66
C ASP A 64 -8.36 1.60 -8.85
N LEU A 65 -9.53 1.72 -9.47
CA LEU A 65 -10.83 1.38 -8.86
C LEU A 65 -11.03 -0.13 -8.68
N PRO A 66 -10.60 -1.01 -9.62
CA PRO A 66 -10.57 -2.44 -9.37
C PRO A 66 -9.78 -2.80 -8.11
N ARG A 67 -8.63 -2.18 -7.88
CA ARG A 67 -7.86 -2.38 -6.64
C ARG A 67 -8.62 -1.93 -5.40
N LEU A 68 -9.37 -0.83 -5.42
CA LEU A 68 -10.20 -0.45 -4.27
C LEU A 68 -11.20 -1.56 -3.92
N ARG A 69 -11.91 -2.10 -4.93
CA ARG A 69 -12.83 -3.23 -4.76
C ARG A 69 -12.11 -4.44 -4.16
N ASP A 70 -10.95 -4.81 -4.70
CA ASP A 70 -10.18 -5.97 -4.23
C ASP A 70 -9.73 -5.80 -2.79
N LEU A 71 -9.29 -4.60 -2.39
CA LEU A 71 -8.92 -4.31 -1.01
C LEU A 71 -10.11 -4.44 -0.04
N LEU A 72 -11.31 -3.97 -0.43
CA LEU A 72 -12.52 -4.08 0.39
C LEU A 72 -12.93 -5.55 0.62
N LEU A 73 -12.71 -6.41 -0.37
CA LEU A 73 -13.05 -7.83 -0.33
C LEU A 73 -11.96 -8.71 0.32
N ALA A 74 -10.75 -8.19 0.47
CA ALA A 74 -9.63 -8.97 0.99
C ALA A 74 -9.60 -8.97 2.52
N ASP A 75 -9.01 -10.03 3.09
CA ASP A 75 -8.54 -10.03 4.47
C ASP A 75 -7.30 -9.11 4.56
N PRO A 76 -7.30 -8.07 5.41
CA PRO A 76 -6.28 -7.03 5.36
C PRO A 76 -4.88 -7.54 5.72
N ASP A 77 -4.77 -8.49 6.66
CA ASP A 77 -3.50 -9.07 7.06
C ASP A 77 -2.93 -9.95 5.95
N ALA A 78 -3.77 -10.81 5.36
CA ALA A 78 -3.38 -11.65 4.23
C ALA A 78 -3.01 -10.79 3.01
N ARG A 79 -3.76 -9.72 2.73
CA ARG A 79 -3.47 -8.82 1.62
C ARG A 79 -2.18 -8.05 1.82
N PHE A 80 -1.89 -7.63 3.05
CA PHE A 80 -0.63 -6.98 3.37
C PHE A 80 0.57 -7.93 3.23
N ALA A 81 0.44 -9.19 3.67
CA ALA A 81 1.47 -10.20 3.46
C ALA A 81 1.75 -10.46 1.97
N ASP A 82 0.69 -10.61 1.16
CA ASP A 82 0.78 -10.69 -0.30
C ASP A 82 1.46 -9.45 -0.91
N LEU A 83 1.13 -8.26 -0.42
CA LEU A 83 1.74 -7.01 -0.88
C LEU A 83 3.24 -6.98 -0.63
N LEU A 84 3.71 -7.45 0.53
CA LEU A 84 5.13 -7.56 0.84
C LEU A 84 5.82 -8.57 -0.10
N ALA A 85 5.19 -9.71 -0.37
CA ALA A 85 5.72 -10.71 -1.30
C ALA A 85 5.80 -10.17 -2.74
N ARG A 86 4.76 -9.48 -3.22
CA ARG A 86 4.76 -8.81 -4.52
C ARG A 86 5.82 -7.71 -4.60
N THR A 87 6.07 -7.01 -3.48
CA THR A 87 7.15 -6.01 -3.41
C THR A 87 8.50 -6.67 -3.61
N ALA A 88 8.79 -7.75 -2.88
CA ALA A 88 10.03 -8.49 -3.02
C ALA A 88 10.23 -9.03 -4.45
N ALA A 89 9.18 -9.58 -5.08
CA ALA A 89 9.24 -10.11 -6.44
C ALA A 89 9.62 -9.05 -7.51
N LEU A 90 9.49 -7.75 -7.23
CA LEU A 90 9.97 -6.71 -8.15
C LEU A 90 11.49 -6.71 -8.29
N SER A 91 12.24 -7.38 -7.41
CA SER A 91 13.70 -7.49 -7.52
C SER A 91 14.17 -8.28 -8.73
N ASP A 92 13.28 -9.03 -9.37
CA ASP A 92 13.55 -9.78 -10.59
C ASP A 92 13.31 -8.99 -11.87
N LEU A 93 12.82 -7.76 -11.75
CA LEU A 93 12.51 -6.90 -12.87
C LEU A 93 13.68 -5.95 -13.20
N SER A 94 13.62 -5.36 -14.40
CA SER A 94 14.52 -4.26 -14.75
C SER A 94 14.32 -3.05 -13.84
N TYR A 95 15.34 -2.18 -13.76
CA TYR A 95 15.28 -0.96 -12.96
C TYR A 95 14.01 -0.13 -13.21
N GLU A 96 13.68 0.17 -14.47
CA GLU A 96 12.49 0.98 -14.78
C GLU A 96 11.18 0.26 -14.41
N ALA A 97 11.08 -1.05 -14.64
CA ALA A 97 9.90 -1.83 -14.28
C ALA A 97 9.71 -1.91 -12.75
N ALA A 98 10.77 -2.20 -11.99
CA ALA A 98 10.74 -2.24 -10.54
C ALA A 98 10.39 -0.87 -9.94
N LYS A 99 10.97 0.20 -10.49
CA LYS A 99 10.72 1.59 -10.07
C LYS A 99 9.26 2.03 -10.29
N VAL A 100 8.61 1.54 -11.34
CA VAL A 100 7.16 1.72 -11.55
C VAL A 100 6.36 0.83 -10.58
N GLY A 101 6.73 -0.44 -10.45
CA GLY A 101 6.08 -1.40 -9.56
C GLY A 101 6.05 -0.95 -8.10
N LEU A 102 7.18 -0.48 -7.57
CA LEU A 102 7.31 0.02 -6.19
C LEU A 102 6.37 1.19 -5.92
N ARG A 103 6.17 2.09 -6.89
CA ARG A 103 5.22 3.21 -6.75
C ARG A 103 3.77 2.72 -6.73
N LYS A 104 3.44 1.71 -7.54
CA LYS A 104 2.10 1.11 -7.56
C LYS A 104 1.79 0.38 -6.25
N LEU A 105 2.74 -0.40 -5.75
CA LEU A 105 2.60 -1.12 -4.47
C LEU A 105 2.60 -0.17 -3.28
N LYS A 106 3.38 0.93 -3.29
CA LYS A 106 3.27 1.98 -2.25
C LYS A 106 1.87 2.57 -2.21
N ALA A 107 1.30 2.89 -3.37
CA ALA A 107 -0.07 3.41 -3.45
C ALA A 107 -1.10 2.40 -2.92
N GLU A 108 -0.92 1.11 -3.19
CA GLU A 108 -1.79 0.06 -2.66
C GLU A 108 -1.63 -0.08 -1.14
N ALA A 109 -0.40 -0.11 -0.63
CA ALA A 109 -0.10 -0.23 0.79
C ALA A 109 -0.69 0.93 1.56
N HIS A 110 -0.45 2.17 1.11
CA HIS A 110 -1.01 3.35 1.76
C HIS A 110 -2.54 3.32 1.81
N LEU A 111 -3.20 2.89 0.73
CA LEU A 111 -4.66 2.80 0.71
C LEU A 111 -5.17 1.70 1.66
N LEU A 112 -4.59 0.50 1.62
CA LEU A 112 -4.96 -0.60 2.52
C LEU A 112 -4.78 -0.20 3.99
N ILE A 113 -3.57 0.27 4.34
CA ILE A 113 -3.23 0.63 5.72
C ILE A 113 -4.15 1.75 6.20
N ALA A 114 -4.38 2.79 5.39
CA ALA A 114 -5.25 3.90 5.80
C ALA A 114 -6.72 3.53 5.94
N LEU A 115 -7.23 2.62 5.11
CA LEU A 115 -8.60 2.12 5.27
C LEU A 115 -8.73 1.23 6.51
N ALA A 116 -7.72 0.43 6.83
CA ALA A 116 -7.70 -0.37 8.04
C ALA A 116 -7.58 0.50 9.31
N ASP A 117 -6.75 1.55 9.28
CA ASP A 117 -6.60 2.55 10.34
C ASP A 117 -7.92 3.30 10.58
N LEU A 118 -8.37 4.06 9.59
CA LEU A 118 -9.56 4.91 9.70
C LEU A 118 -10.84 4.08 9.90
N GLY A 119 -10.88 2.87 9.35
CA GLY A 119 -11.97 1.92 9.56
C GLY A 119 -12.01 1.29 10.96
N GLY A 120 -10.97 1.47 11.77
CA GLY A 120 -10.86 0.89 13.10
C GLY A 120 -10.60 -0.62 13.10
N VAL A 121 -10.00 -1.15 12.03
CA VAL A 121 -9.67 -2.57 11.84
C VAL A 121 -8.28 -2.88 12.37
N TRP A 122 -7.34 -1.96 12.20
CA TRP A 122 -6.00 -2.03 12.76
C TRP A 122 -5.82 -0.96 13.84
N ASP A 123 -5.06 -1.31 14.87
CA ASP A 123 -4.60 -0.34 15.86
C ASP A 123 -3.36 0.42 15.37
N LEU A 124 -2.94 1.42 16.16
CA LEU A 124 -1.83 2.29 15.80
C LEU A 124 -0.52 1.50 15.56
N ASP A 125 -0.23 0.50 16.40
CA ASP A 125 0.99 -0.31 16.31
C ASP A 125 1.00 -1.17 15.04
N ALA A 126 -0.14 -1.74 14.67
CA ALA A 126 -0.30 -2.46 13.41
C ALA A 126 -0.11 -1.53 12.20
N VAL A 127 -0.63 -0.31 12.25
CA VAL A 127 -0.54 0.70 11.19
C VAL A 127 0.91 1.16 10.98
N THR A 128 1.58 1.64 12.02
CA THR A 128 2.95 2.14 11.94
C THR A 128 3.94 1.00 11.62
N GLY A 129 3.70 -0.18 12.19
CA GLY A 129 4.44 -1.39 11.88
C GLY A 129 4.28 -1.82 10.43
N ALA A 130 3.07 -1.75 9.86
CA ALA A 130 2.85 -2.04 8.43
C ALA A 130 3.56 -1.04 7.52
N LEU A 131 3.53 0.25 7.84
CA LEU A 131 4.28 1.28 7.11
C LEU A 131 5.79 1.00 7.14
N ALA A 132 6.34 0.69 8.31
CA ALA A 132 7.76 0.37 8.47
C ALA A 132 8.15 -0.91 7.70
N ARG A 133 7.37 -2.00 7.83
CA ARG A 133 7.62 -3.26 7.10
C ARG A 133 7.55 -3.08 5.59
N PHE A 134 6.62 -2.26 5.09
CA PHE A 134 6.57 -1.93 3.67
C PHE A 134 7.79 -1.13 3.23
N ALA A 135 8.23 -0.15 4.03
CA ALA A 135 9.44 0.62 3.75
C ALA A 135 10.70 -0.27 3.69
N ASP A 136 10.83 -1.23 4.60
CA ASP A 136 11.92 -2.22 4.58
C ASP A 136 11.89 -3.08 3.33
N ALA A 137 10.72 -3.64 2.98
CA ALA A 137 10.57 -4.47 1.79
C ALA A 137 10.90 -3.67 0.51
N ALA A 138 10.43 -2.43 0.40
CA ALA A 138 10.72 -1.56 -0.73
C ALA A 138 12.21 -1.19 -0.82
N LEU A 139 12.85 -0.91 0.32
CA LEU A 139 14.29 -0.61 0.39
C LEU A 139 15.13 -1.81 -0.06
N ILE A 140 14.86 -2.99 0.51
CA ILE A 140 15.58 -4.23 0.16
C ILE A 140 15.40 -4.53 -1.33
N THR A 141 14.18 -4.43 -1.84
CA THR A 141 13.88 -4.63 -3.26
C THR A 141 14.67 -3.67 -4.15
N ALA A 142 14.68 -2.37 -3.82
CA ALA A 142 15.41 -1.36 -4.58
C ALA A 142 16.93 -1.61 -4.56
N LEU A 143 17.48 -2.02 -3.41
CA LEU A 143 18.89 -2.40 -3.28
C LEU A 143 19.23 -3.64 -4.12
N THR A 144 18.36 -4.65 -4.13
CA THR A 144 18.56 -5.85 -4.97
C THR A 144 18.56 -5.52 -6.45
N VAL A 145 17.65 -4.64 -6.90
CA VAL A 145 17.60 -4.17 -8.29
C VAL A 145 18.87 -3.42 -8.65
N ALA A 146 19.34 -2.52 -7.78
CA ALA A 146 20.59 -1.79 -8.00
C ALA A 146 21.80 -2.75 -8.06
N ALA A 147 21.89 -3.71 -7.14
CA ALA A 147 22.96 -4.72 -7.14
C ALA A 147 23.00 -5.52 -8.45
N ARG A 148 21.83 -5.92 -8.98
CA ARG A 148 21.76 -6.60 -10.28
C ARG A 148 22.29 -5.73 -11.41
N SER A 149 21.92 -4.45 -11.44
CA SER A 149 22.44 -3.50 -12.45
C SER A 149 23.96 -3.33 -12.35
N GLU A 150 24.54 -3.36 -11.15
CA GLU A 150 25.99 -3.33 -10.96
C GLU A 150 26.68 -4.63 -11.43
N VAL A 151 26.03 -5.78 -11.24
CA VAL A 151 26.51 -7.08 -11.77
C VAL A 151 26.46 -7.10 -13.30
N GLU A 152 25.35 -6.67 -13.89
CA GLU A 152 25.19 -6.56 -15.36
C GLU A 152 26.23 -5.62 -15.98
N ALA A 153 26.62 -4.57 -15.26
CA ALA A 153 27.64 -3.63 -15.70
C ALA A 153 29.08 -4.07 -15.38
N GLY A 154 29.28 -5.26 -14.79
CA GLY A 154 30.60 -5.80 -14.44
C GLY A 154 31.31 -5.09 -13.30
N ARG A 155 30.61 -4.27 -12.51
CA ARG A 155 31.15 -3.54 -11.34
C ARG A 155 31.00 -4.34 -10.04
N GLN A 156 30.15 -5.36 -10.04
CA GLN A 156 29.97 -6.31 -8.95
C GLN A 156 29.99 -7.75 -9.50
N THR A 157 30.47 -8.72 -8.72
CA THR A 157 30.64 -10.11 -9.17
C THR A 157 29.34 -10.91 -9.10
N ALA A 158 28.53 -10.71 -8.06
CA ALA A 158 27.26 -11.38 -7.86
C ALA A 158 26.36 -10.56 -6.93
N VAL A 159 25.05 -10.80 -7.01
CA VAL A 159 24.10 -10.34 -5.99
C VAL A 159 24.30 -11.19 -4.74
N GLY A 160 24.39 -10.56 -3.57
CA GLY A 160 24.51 -11.27 -2.31
C GLY A 160 23.18 -11.89 -1.85
N GLU A 161 23.27 -12.84 -0.92
CA GLU A 161 22.12 -13.58 -0.40
C GLU A 161 22.17 -13.70 1.13
N GLY A 162 21.03 -14.06 1.71
CA GLY A 162 20.91 -14.31 3.16
C GLY A 162 21.28 -13.09 4.00
N ALA A 163 22.00 -13.33 5.10
CA ALA A 163 22.33 -12.30 6.09
C ALA A 163 23.27 -11.20 5.55
N ALA A 164 24.00 -11.45 4.45
CA ALA A 164 24.86 -10.46 3.82
C ALA A 164 24.08 -9.42 3.01
N GLY A 165 22.80 -9.69 2.71
CA GLY A 165 21.97 -8.84 1.85
C GLY A 165 22.42 -8.82 0.39
N PRO A 166 21.73 -8.06 -0.47
CA PRO A 166 21.98 -8.02 -1.92
C PRO A 166 23.34 -7.42 -2.31
N VAL A 167 23.94 -6.63 -1.42
CA VAL A 167 25.26 -6.02 -1.60
C VAL A 167 26.13 -6.37 -0.39
N PRO A 168 26.93 -7.44 -0.46
CA PRO A 168 27.76 -7.86 0.67
C PRO A 168 28.67 -6.75 1.18
N GLY A 169 28.66 -6.52 2.50
CA GLY A 169 29.42 -5.46 3.16
C GLY A 169 28.76 -4.08 3.15
N TYR A 170 27.60 -3.93 2.50
CA TYR A 170 26.77 -2.75 2.60
C TYR A 170 25.68 -2.95 3.67
N PHE A 171 25.46 -1.93 4.50
CA PHE A 171 24.36 -1.90 5.45
C PHE A 171 23.71 -0.52 5.48
N ALA A 172 22.39 -0.51 5.71
CA ALA A 172 21.61 0.70 5.91
C ALA A 172 21.06 0.70 7.34
N ILE A 173 21.16 1.84 8.04
CA ILE A 173 20.60 2.01 9.38
C ILE A 173 19.36 2.91 9.24
N ALA A 174 18.19 2.34 9.51
CA ALA A 174 16.96 3.10 9.62
C ALA A 174 16.99 3.92 10.93
N MET A 175 17.02 5.25 10.80
CA MET A 175 17.04 6.17 11.94
C MET A 175 15.66 6.78 12.19
N GLY A 176 15.43 7.29 13.41
CA GLY A 176 14.19 7.97 13.78
C GLY A 176 12.97 7.06 13.74
N LYS A 177 11.86 7.56 13.20
CA LYS A 177 10.56 6.85 13.17
C LYS A 177 10.62 5.48 12.48
N HIS A 178 11.39 5.36 11.40
CA HIS A 178 11.54 4.08 10.71
C HIS A 178 12.27 3.08 11.63
N GLY A 179 13.40 3.47 12.21
CA GLY A 179 14.14 2.60 13.14
C GLY A 179 13.37 2.23 14.41
N ALA A 180 12.41 3.06 14.81
CA ALA A 180 11.53 2.81 15.95
C ALA A 180 10.25 2.03 15.61
N TYR A 181 10.04 1.65 14.34
CA TYR A 181 8.77 1.05 13.86
C TYR A 181 7.53 1.93 14.04
N GLU A 182 7.72 3.25 14.08
CA GLU A 182 6.67 4.27 14.27
C GLU A 182 6.51 5.13 13.00
N LEU A 183 6.62 4.52 11.82
CA LEU A 183 6.61 5.26 10.56
C LEU A 183 5.23 5.87 10.29
N ASN A 184 5.21 7.11 9.79
CA ASN A 184 3.98 7.82 9.42
C ASN A 184 3.78 7.84 7.90
N TYR A 185 2.57 8.18 7.46
CA TYR A 185 2.28 8.49 6.06
C TYR A 185 3.13 9.67 5.56
N SER A 186 3.68 9.53 4.34
CA SER A 186 4.40 10.58 3.59
C SER A 186 4.00 10.58 2.12
#